data_AF-A0A7X3MR67-F1
#
_entry.id   AF-A0A7X3MR67-F1
#
_cell.length_a   1.000
_cell.length_b   1.000
_cell.length_c   1.000
_cell.angle_alpha   90.00
_cell.angle_beta   90.00
_cell.angle_gamma   90.00
#
_symmetry.space_group_name_H-M   'P 1'
#
loop_
_entity.id
_entity.type
_entity.pdbx_description
1 polymer ?
#
loop_
_entity_poly.entity_id
_entity_poly.type
_entity_poly.pdbx_seq_one_letter_code
_entity_poly.pdbx_strand_id
1 'polypeptide(L)' 'MSYIHALRITMARHLLEDGRQTIQTGGQAVGYEDRTFFRGLFKRHTGVCPTAYRTRFGNLPIASRAADRHSREAGS' A
#
# COMPACT_ATOMS: atom_id res chain seq x y z
N MET A 1 15.86 -12.45 6.84
CA MET A 1 15.07 -11.24 6.50
C MET A 1 16.08 -10.17 6.09
N SER A 2 15.95 -9.57 4.92
CA SER A 2 16.85 -8.49 4.51
C SER A 2 16.23 -7.13 4.85
N TYR A 3 17.06 -6.17 5.28
CA TYR A 3 16.63 -4.81 5.65
C TYR A 3 15.79 -4.14 4.53
N ILE A 4 16.20 -4.34 3.28
CA ILE A 4 15.50 -3.85 2.08
C ILE A 4 14.09 -4.46 1.93
N HIS A 5 13.88 -5.72 2.32
CA HIS A 5 12.53 -6.31 2.28
C HIS A 5 11.62 -5.68 3.32
N ALA A 6 12.12 -5.42 4.53
CA ALA A 6 11.35 -4.76 5.57
C ALA A 6 10.95 -3.34 5.13
N LEU A 7 11.90 -2.56 4.60
CA LEU A 7 11.63 -1.22 4.08
C LEU A 7 10.58 -1.23 2.96
N ARG A 8 10.69 -2.14 1.99
CA ARG A 8 9.71 -2.29 0.90
C ARG A 8 8.31 -2.64 1.43
N ILE A 9 8.21 -3.49 2.46
CA ILE A 9 6.91 -3.79 3.07
C ILE A 9 6.35 -2.56 3.79
N THR A 10 7.16 -1.79 4.51
CA THR A 10 6.72 -0.52 5.14
C THR A 10 6.15 0.44 4.10
N MET A 11 6.84 0.63 2.97
CA MET A 11 6.34 1.46 1.87
C MET A 11 5.03 0.91 1.29
N ALA A 12 4.94 -0.42 1.12
CA ALA A 12 3.72 -1.04 0.61
C ALA A 12 2.54 -0.83 1.56
N ARG A 13 2.74 -0.81 2.89
CA ARG A 13 1.69 -0.51 3.85
C ARG A 13 1.12 0.90 3.64
N HIS A 14 1.98 1.90 3.47
CA HIS A 14 1.54 3.28 3.21
C HIS A 14 0.75 3.42 1.91
N LEU A 15 1.19 2.74 0.84
CA LEU A 15 0.46 2.75 -0.44
C LEU A 15 -0.92 2.08 -0.33
N LEU A 16 -1.03 1.03 0.50
CA LEU A 16 -2.30 0.36 0.77
C LEU A 16 -3.21 1.14 1.71
N GLU A 17 -2.65 1.95 2.61
CA GLU A 17 -3.36 2.88 3.49
C GLU A 17 -3.91 4.09 2.74
N ASP A 18 -3.18 4.63 1.75
CA ASP A 18 -3.68 5.72 0.89
C ASP A 18 -4.90 5.28 0.05
N GLY A 19 -5.10 3.97 -0.14
CA GLY A 19 -6.32 3.40 -0.73
C GLY A 19 -6.51 3.64 -2.23
N ARG A 20 -5.70 4.49 -2.86
CA ARG A 20 -5.79 4.82 -4.29
C ARG A 20 -5.27 3.70 -5.20
N GLN A 21 -4.37 2.87 -4.70
CA GLN A 21 -3.70 1.85 -5.49
C GLN A 21 -4.24 0.43 -5.23
N THR A 22 -4.21 -0.40 -6.28
CA THR A 22 -4.53 -1.82 -6.14
C THR A 22 -3.42 -2.56 -5.40
N ILE A 23 -3.72 -3.73 -4.84
CA ILE A 23 -2.69 -4.59 -4.21
C ILE A 23 -1.54 -4.89 -5.18
N GLN A 24 -1.86 -5.10 -6.46
CA GLN A 24 -0.87 -5.36 -7.50
C GLN A 24 -0.02 -4.13 -7.80
N THR A 25 -0.66 -2.97 -8.02
CA THR A 25 0.04 -1.71 -8.29
C THR A 25 0.95 -1.31 -7.13
N GLY A 26 0.48 -1.46 -5.89
CA GLY A 26 1.29 -1.17 -4.69
C GLY A 26 2.46 -2.14 -4.54
N GLY A 27 2.29 -3.43 -4.87
CA GLY A 27 3.39 -4.40 -4.88
C GLY A 27 4.45 -4.08 -5.93
N GLN A 28 4.03 -3.72 -7.15
CA GLN A 28 4.93 -3.33 -8.23
C GLN A 28 5.67 -2.03 -7.91
N ALA A 29 5.00 -1.04 -7.31
CA ALA A 29 5.60 0.24 -6.92
C ALA A 29 6.75 0.09 -5.90
N VAL A 30 6.75 -0.97 -5.09
CA VAL A 30 7.85 -1.28 -4.15
C VAL A 30 8.85 -2.32 -4.69
N GLY A 31 8.75 -2.65 -5.98
CA GLY A 31 9.68 -3.55 -6.68
C GLY A 31 9.38 -5.04 -6.48
N TYR A 32 8.12 -5.42 -6.26
CA TYR A 32 7.67 -6.81 -6.32
C TYR A 32 6.78 -7.05 -7.54
N GLU A 33 7.32 -7.72 -8.55
CA GLU A 33 6.57 -8.09 -9.76
C GLU A 33 5.66 -9.29 -9.52
N ASP A 34 6.12 -10.25 -8.72
CA ASP A 34 5.37 -11.45 -8.35
C ASP A 34 4.39 -11.16 -7.20
N ARG A 35 3.09 -11.27 -7.52
CA ARG A 35 1.97 -11.07 -6.59
C ARG A 35 1.94 -12.10 -5.45
N THR A 36 2.27 -13.36 -5.73
CA THR A 36 2.27 -14.46 -4.75
C THR A 36 3.40 -14.27 -3.76
N PHE A 37 4.59 -13.93 -4.24
CA PHE A 37 5.75 -13.63 -3.39
C PHE A 37 5.48 -12.44 -2.48
N PHE A 38 4.99 -11.33 -3.05
CA PHE A 38 4.62 -10.13 -2.28
C PHE A 38 3.60 -10.47 -1.19
N ARG A 39 2.53 -11.20 -1.53
CA ARG A 39 1.47 -11.55 -0.57
C ARG A 39 2.00 -12.40 0.59
N GLY A 40 2.88 -13.36 0.31
CA GLY A 40 3.52 -14.18 1.34
C GLY A 40 4.41 -13.35 2.27
N LEU A 41 5.27 -12.51 1.68
CA LEU A 41 6.20 -11.66 2.42
C LEU A 41 5.47 -10.61 3.26
N PHE A 42 4.46 -9.95 2.69
CA PHE A 42 3.63 -8.96 3.37
C PHE A 42 2.89 -9.59 4.56
N LYS A 43 2.27 -10.76 4.38
CA LYS A 43 1.62 -11.49 5.49
C LYS A 43 2.61 -11.88 6.57
N ARG A 44 3.81 -12.36 6.21
CA ARG A 44 4.84 -12.70 7.19
C ARG A 44 5.29 -11.50 8.02
N HIS A 45 5.31 -10.30 7.43
CA HIS A 45 5.79 -9.09 8.09
C HIS A 45 4.70 -8.30 8.83
N THR A 46 3.45 -8.34 8.36
CA THR A 46 2.32 -7.58 8.94
C THR A 46 1.32 -8.44 9.71
N GLY A 47 1.45 -9.77 9.63
CA GLY A 47 0.50 -10.73 10.22
C GLY A 47 -0.79 -10.94 9.41
N VAL A 48 -1.07 -10.11 8.40
CA VAL A 48 -2.32 -10.16 7.63
C VAL A 48 -2.07 -10.07 6.12
N CYS A 49 -2.98 -10.62 5.32
CA CYS A 49 -2.87 -10.52 3.86
C CYS A 49 -3.06 -9.05 3.40
N PRO A 50 -2.39 -8.60 2.32
CA PRO A 50 -2.52 -7.24 1.78
C PRO A 50 -3.97 -6.81 1.51
N THR A 51 -4.80 -7.73 1.01
CA THR A 51 -6.22 -7.48 0.75
C THR A 51 -6.98 -7.13 2.03
N ALA A 52 -6.77 -7.94 3.09
CA ALA A 52 -7.40 -7.69 4.39
C ALA A 52 -6.84 -6.42 5.04
N TYR A 53 -5.55 -6.13 4.85
CA TYR A 53 -4.92 -4.89 5.31
C TYR A 53 -5.58 -3.66 4.67
N ARG A 54 -5.72 -3.65 3.33
CA ARG A 54 -6.37 -2.55 2.61
C ARG A 54 -7.84 -2.41 2.97
N THR A 55 -8.60 -3.50 3.13
CA THR A 55 -10.00 -3.41 3.57
C THR A 55 -10.13 -2.77 4.96
N ARG A 56 -9.17 -3.02 5.86
CA ARG A 56 -9.17 -2.45 7.22
C ARG A 56 -8.68 -1.00 7.27
N PHE A 57 -7.64 -0.67 6.51
CA PHE A 57 -6.92 0.60 6.65
C PHE A 57 -7.04 1.53 5.45
N GLY A 58 -7.33 1.02 4.24
CA GLY A 58 -7.41 1.80 3.00
C GLY A 58 -8.72 2.54 2.78
N ASN A 59 -9.70 2.37 3.68
CA ASN A 59 -10.96 3.11 3.67
C ASN A 59 -11.21 3.84 5.00
N LEU A 60 -10.15 4.08 5.79
CA LEU A 60 -10.30 4.85 7.02
C LEU A 60 -10.76 6.27 6.63
N PRO A 61 -11.98 6.70 7.03
CA PRO A 61 -12.48 8.01 6.70
C PRO A 61 -11.57 9.02 7.38
N ILE A 62 -11.04 9.88 6.54
CA ILE A 62 -9.92 10.73 6.85
C ILE A 62 -10.47 11.97 7.57
N ALA A 63 -11.03 11.79 8.76
CA ALA A 63 -11.47 12.90 9.61
C ALA A 63 -10.27 13.78 10.07
N SER A 64 -9.05 13.43 9.64
CA SER A 64 -7.81 14.20 9.75
C SER A 64 -7.06 14.30 8.41
N ARG A 65 -7.76 14.46 7.27
CA ARG A 65 -7.14 14.87 6.00
C ARG A 65 -7.07 16.40 6.02
N ALA A 66 -6.39 16.96 7.02
CA ALA A 66 -6.63 18.34 7.40
C ALA A 66 -6.25 19.31 6.28
N ALA A 67 -7.23 19.71 5.45
CA ALA A 67 -7.12 20.66 4.34
C ALA A 67 -6.07 20.31 3.26
N ASP A 68 -6.26 20.80 2.04
CA ASP A 68 -5.22 20.81 0.99
C ASP A 68 -4.75 19.39 0.52
N ARG A 69 -4.20 19.15 -0.65
CA ARG A 69 -3.53 19.98 -1.64
C ARG A 69 -3.63 19.18 -2.95
N HIS A 70 -3.88 19.87 -4.07
CA HIS A 70 -3.99 19.36 -5.45
C HIS A 70 -5.34 18.69 -5.80
N SER A 71 -6.33 19.26 -6.52
CA SER A 71 -6.37 20.33 -7.54
C SER A 71 -5.27 20.24 -8.60
N ARG A 72 -5.65 19.94 -9.85
CA ARG A 72 -4.81 19.87 -11.07
C ARG A 72 -4.07 18.52 -11.10
N GLU A 73 -4.21 17.67 -12.10
CA GLU A 73 -3.94 17.87 -13.53
C GLU A 73 -5.05 17.15 -14.32
N ALA A 74 -6.03 17.91 -14.85
CA ALA A 74 -6.31 18.02 -16.30
C ALA A 74 -6.45 16.65 -17.01
N GLY A 75 -7.63 16.23 -17.45
CA GLY A 75 -8.43 17.02 -18.40
C GLY A 75 -7.71 17.08 -19.75
N SER A 76 -7.77 16.01 -20.53
CA SER A 76 -7.75 15.98 -22.00
C SER A 76 -8.23 14.61 -22.47
#